data_AF-K0Q6S3-F1
#
_entry.id   AF-K0Q6S3-F1
#
_cell.length_a   1.000
_cell.length_b   1.000
_cell.length_c   1.000
_cell.angle_alpha   90.00
_cell.angle_beta   90.00
_cell.angle_gamma   90.00
#
_symmetry.space_group_name_H-M   'P 1'
#
loop_
_entity.id
_entity.type
_entity.pdbx_description
1 polymer ?
#
loop_
_entity_poly.entity_id
_entity_poly.type
_entity_poly.pdbx_seq_one_letter_code
_entity_poly.pdbx_strand_id
1 'polypeptide(L)'
;MRVVIDQELCGTTWQCVLTLPGIFRQREADGVAEVYVATVAKAQHAAVRLAASQCPVGAIRVIESDDCGGEPGNVGPLPSPAELGRHATRDEHKPGRHDGTV
;
A
#
# COMPACT_ATOMS: atom_id res chain seq x y z
N MET A 1 4.91 -4.97 13.08
CA MET A 1 5.61 -5.84 12.11
C MET A 1 7.07 -5.91 12.49
N ARG A 2 7.59 -7.14 12.61
CA ARG A 2 9.01 -7.43 12.80
C ARG A 2 9.52 -8.21 11.60
N VAL A 3 10.79 -8.03 11.25
CA VAL A 3 11.45 -8.80 10.19
C VAL A 3 12.67 -9.53 10.73
N VAL A 4 12.90 -10.75 10.24
CA VAL A 4 14.01 -11.62 10.62
C VAL A 4 14.60 -12.23 9.35
N ILE A 5 15.92 -12.35 9.30
CA ILE A 5 16.62 -13.09 8.23
C ILE A 5 17.12 -14.42 8.78
N ASP A 6 16.82 -15.48 8.06
CA ASP A 6 17.44 -16.78 8.25
C ASP A 6 18.81 -16.76 7.57
N GLN A 7 19.86 -16.71 8.39
CA GLN A 7 21.24 -16.54 7.92
C GLN A 7 21.78 -17.81 7.26
N GLU A 8 21.27 -18.99 7.63
CA GLU A 8 21.69 -20.27 7.06
C GLU A 8 21.08 -20.47 5.66
N LEU A 9 19.88 -19.92 5.42
CA LEU A 9 19.21 -19.98 4.12
C LEU A 9 19.63 -18.87 3.16
N CYS A 10 20.35 -17.83 3.63
CA CYS A 10 20.66 -16.65 2.84
C CYS A 10 21.60 -16.97 1.66
N GLY A 11 21.08 -16.86 0.42
CA GLY A 11 21.85 -17.08 -0.82
C GLY A 11 22.66 -15.87 -1.30
N THR A 12 22.95 -14.90 -0.41
CA THR A 12 23.80 -13.72 -0.66
C THR A 12 23.52 -12.97 -1.98
N THR A 13 22.24 -12.87 -2.37
CA THR A 13 21.81 -12.31 -3.67
C THR A 13 21.56 -10.80 -3.62
N TRP A 14 21.77 -10.14 -2.47
CA TRP A 14 21.66 -8.68 -2.27
C TRP A 14 20.30 -8.00 -2.56
N GLN A 15 19.31 -8.72 -3.09
CA GLN A 15 18.01 -8.17 -3.51
C GLN A 15 17.28 -7.39 -2.40
N CYS A 16 17.40 -7.82 -1.15
CA CYS A 16 16.77 -7.15 -0.02
C CYS A 16 17.43 -5.81 0.31
N VAL A 17 18.76 -5.74 0.24
CA VAL A 17 19.54 -4.51 0.51
C VAL A 17 19.28 -3.47 -0.59
N LEU A 18 19.17 -3.91 -1.84
CA LEU A 18 18.83 -3.01 -2.97
C LEU A 18 17.41 -2.46 -2.86
N THR A 19 16.47 -3.29 -2.40
CA THR A 19 15.06 -2.88 -2.25
C THR A 19 14.86 -1.93 -1.07
N LEU A 20 15.53 -2.20 0.06
CA LEU A 20 15.26 -1.46 1.30
C LEU A 20 16.53 -1.32 2.17
N PRO A 21 17.51 -0.51 1.74
CA PRO A 21 18.82 -0.38 2.41
C PRO A 21 18.72 0.25 3.82
N GLY A 22 17.60 0.90 4.14
CA GLY A 22 17.32 1.43 5.48
C GLY A 22 16.92 0.36 6.51
N ILE A 23 16.55 -0.84 6.06
CA ILE A 23 16.10 -1.95 6.92
C ILE A 23 17.04 -3.15 6.84
N PHE A 24 17.53 -3.46 5.64
CA PHE A 24 18.44 -4.56 5.40
C PHE A 24 19.85 -4.05 5.13
N ARG A 25 20.84 -4.77 5.64
CA ARG A 25 22.24 -4.57 5.32
C ARG A 25 22.88 -5.87 4.90
N GLN A 26 23.94 -5.73 4.12
CA GLN A 26 24.89 -6.81 3.89
C GLN A 26 25.94 -6.76 4.99
N ARG A 27 26.25 -7.91 5.59
CA ARG A 27 27.48 -8.05 6.34
C ARG A 27 28.68 -8.16 5.40
N GLU A 28 29.69 -7.33 5.63
CA GLU A 28 30.87 -7.25 4.76
C GLU A 28 31.73 -8.51 4.80
N ALA A 29 31.77 -9.23 5.92
CA ALA A 29 32.63 -10.40 6.10
C ALA A 29 32.24 -11.59 5.21
N ASP A 30 30.95 -11.89 5.12
CA ASP A 30 30.46 -13.14 4.52
C ASP A 30 29.35 -12.91 3.48
N GLY A 31 28.89 -11.66 3.34
CA GLY A 31 27.81 -11.30 2.42
C GLY A 31 26.41 -11.75 2.84
N VAL A 32 26.27 -12.27 4.06
CA VAL A 32 24.97 -12.62 4.62
C VAL A 32 24.18 -11.34 4.93
N ALA A 33 22.90 -11.34 4.58
CA ALA A 33 22.03 -10.23 4.87
C ALA A 33 21.64 -10.20 6.37
N GLU A 34 21.55 -9.00 6.93
CA GLU A 34 21.15 -8.74 8.31
C GLU A 34 20.10 -7.62 8.40
N VAL A 35 19.32 -7.65 9.48
CA VAL A 35 18.28 -6.65 9.73
C VAL A 35 18.88 -5.54 10.60
N TYR A 36 18.98 -4.34 10.04
CA TYR A 36 19.47 -3.15 10.75
C TYR A 36 18.41 -2.55 11.68
N VAL A 37 17.14 -2.59 11.29
CA VAL A 37 16.01 -2.10 12.08
C VAL A 37 14.96 -3.20 12.24
N ALA A 38 14.91 -3.81 13.43
CA ALA A 38 14.03 -4.94 13.70
C ALA A 38 12.54 -4.57 13.73
N THR A 39 12.20 -3.35 14.16
CA THR A 39 10.83 -2.84 14.24
C THR A 39 10.52 -1.96 13.04
N VAL A 40 9.65 -2.42 12.15
CA VAL A 40 9.37 -1.75 10.88
C VAL A 40 8.21 -0.76 11.06
N ALA A 41 8.41 0.50 10.67
CA ALA A 41 7.36 1.52 10.67
C ALA A 41 6.26 1.18 9.64
N LYS A 42 5.00 1.56 9.92
CA LYS A 42 3.84 1.26 9.04
C LYS A 42 4.08 1.68 7.58
N ALA A 43 4.71 2.83 7.36
CA ALA A 43 5.05 3.34 6.03
C ALA A 43 5.97 2.39 5.21
N GLN A 44 6.75 1.54 5.89
CA GLN A 44 7.71 0.62 5.27
C GLN A 44 7.18 -0.81 5.17
N HIS A 45 5.98 -1.12 5.71
CA HIS A 45 5.44 -2.48 5.71
C HIS A 45 5.30 -3.06 4.30
N ALA A 46 4.78 -2.27 3.35
CA ALA A 46 4.66 -2.69 1.96
C ALA A 46 6.02 -2.98 1.33
N ALA A 47 7.02 -2.13 1.57
CA ALA A 47 8.37 -2.30 1.05
C ALA A 47 9.08 -3.53 1.65
N VAL A 48 8.88 -3.82 2.95
CA VAL A 48 9.41 -5.02 3.59
C VAL A 48 8.78 -6.28 3.03
N ARG A 49 7.45 -6.29 2.81
CA ARG A 49 6.75 -7.42 2.16
C ARG A 49 7.28 -7.64 0.73
N LEU A 50 7.51 -6.57 -0.02
CA LEU A 50 8.10 -6.64 -1.35
C LEU A 50 9.52 -7.24 -1.30
N ALA A 51 10.39 -6.75 -0.42
CA ALA A 51 11.74 -7.28 -0.25
C ALA A 51 11.73 -8.78 0.10
N ALA A 52 10.81 -9.21 0.97
CA ALA A 52 10.62 -10.62 1.30
C ALA A 52 10.21 -11.45 0.08
N SER A 53 9.26 -10.96 -0.73
CA SER A 53 8.79 -11.64 -1.95
C SER A 53 9.84 -11.78 -3.05
N GLN A 54 10.86 -10.91 -3.06
CA GLN A 54 11.96 -10.95 -4.01
C GLN A 54 13.11 -11.88 -3.57
N CYS A 55 13.05 -12.45 -2.36
CA CYS A 55 14.07 -13.37 -1.89
C CYS A 55 13.93 -14.72 -2.61
N PRO A 56 14.90 -15.13 -3.45
CA PRO A 56 14.77 -16.34 -4.26
C PRO A 56 14.77 -17.63 -3.43
N VAL A 57 15.35 -17.57 -2.23
CA VAL A 57 15.51 -18.69 -1.30
C VAL A 57 14.57 -18.61 -0.11
N GLY A 58 13.74 -17.56 0.00
CA GLY A 58 12.80 -17.41 1.11
C GLY A 58 13.45 -17.17 2.48
N ALA A 59 14.67 -16.62 2.54
CA ALA A 59 15.40 -16.36 3.79
C ALA A 59 14.79 -15.24 4.66
N ILE A 60 13.82 -14.47 4.16
CA ILE A 60 13.26 -13.31 4.88
C ILE A 60 11.91 -13.68 5.48
N ARG A 61 11.83 -13.70 6.81
CA ARG A 61 10.59 -13.94 7.57
C ARG A 61 9.99 -12.64 8.07
N VAL A 62 8.74 -12.41 7.71
CA VAL A 62 7.92 -11.30 8.20
C VAL A 62 7.01 -11.81 9.32
N ILE A 63 7.09 -11.16 10.47
CA ILE A 63 6.26 -11.47 11.64
C ILE A 63 5.26 -10.33 11.80
N GLU A 64 4.01 -10.63 11.51
CA GLU A 64 2.89 -9.76 11.78
C GLU A 64 2.70 -9.76 13.30
N SER A 65 3.03 -8.66 13.95
CA SER A 65 2.53 -8.41 15.31
C SER A 65 1.15 -7.80 15.10
N ASP A 66 0.12 -8.49 15.56
CA ASP A 66 -1.23 -7.94 15.69
C ASP A 66 -1.17 -6.81 16.72
N ASP A 67 -0.63 -5.65 16.31
CA ASP A 67 -0.83 -4.42 17.05
C ASP A 67 -2.13 -3.81 16.52
N CYS A 68 -3.23 -4.47 16.86
CA CYS A 68 -4.53 -3.80 16.93
C CYS A 68 -4.53 -2.99 18.23
N GLY A 69 -3.82 -1.85 18.20
CA GLY A 69 -3.67 -0.94 19.33
C GLY A 69 -3.64 0.53 18.92
N GLY A 70 -4.25 0.88 17.78
CA GLY A 70 -4.38 2.26 17.33
C GLY A 70 -5.65 2.45 16.52
N GLU A 71 -6.66 3.00 17.19
CA GLU A 71 -7.93 3.54 16.68
C GLU A 71 -7.93 3.95 15.20
N PRO A 72 -9.00 3.68 14.43
CA PRO A 72 -9.27 4.40 13.18
C PRO A 72 -9.70 5.84 13.51
N GLY A 73 -8.75 6.66 13.96
CA GLY A 73 -8.94 8.07 14.23
C GLY A 73 -9.04 8.88 12.94
N ASN A 74 -10.25 8.97 12.39
CA ASN A 74 -10.69 9.92 11.36
C ASN A 74 -10.05 9.77 9.97
N VAL A 75 -10.50 8.76 9.20
CA VAL A 75 -10.81 9.04 7.79
C VAL A 75 -12.25 9.51 7.78
N GLY A 76 -12.48 10.79 7.49
CA GLY A 76 -13.83 11.32 7.28
C GLY A 76 -14.53 10.45 6.23
N PRO A 77 -15.87 10.31 6.29
CA PRO A 77 -16.60 9.42 5.41
C PRO A 77 -16.20 9.68 3.95
N LEU A 78 -15.77 8.62 3.24
CA LEU A 78 -15.66 8.67 1.79
C LEU A 78 -16.98 9.25 1.25
N PRO A 79 -16.95 10.27 0.38
CA PRO A 79 -18.16 10.68 -0.31
C PRO A 79 -18.65 9.47 -1.12
N SER A 80 -19.89 9.07 -0.87
CA SER A 80 -20.54 8.00 -1.63
C SER A 80 -20.64 8.41 -3.10
N PRO A 81 -20.57 7.47 -4.07
CA PRO A 81 -20.72 7.77 -5.50
C PRO A 81 -22.10 8.30 -5.90
N ALA A 82 -23.00 8.55 -4.93
CA ALA A 82 -24.34 9.10 -5.14
C ALA A 82 -24.36 10.61 -5.47
N GLU A 83 -23.22 11.30 -5.35
CA GLU A 83 -23.09 12.72 -5.71
C GLU A 83 -22.66 12.93 -7.18
N LEU A 84 -22.57 11.85 -7.96
CA LEU A 84 -22.56 11.92 -9.42
C LEU A 84 -23.99 12.12 -9.94
N GLY A 85 -24.41 13.38 -10.00
CA GLY A 85 -25.28 13.89 -11.06
C GLY A 85 -26.62 13.19 -11.27
N ARG A 86 -27.55 13.32 -10.31
CA ARG A 86 -28.98 13.32 -10.63
C ARG A 86 -29.37 14.68 -11.21
N HIS A 87 -28.89 14.98 -12.42
CA HIS A 87 -29.61 15.90 -13.29
C HIS A 87 -30.76 15.12 -13.90
N ALA A 88 -31.87 15.13 -13.16
CA ALA A 88 -33.16 14.68 -13.63
C ALA A 88 -33.53 15.43 -14.92
N THR A 89 -33.99 14.65 -15.89
CA THR A 89 -34.82 15.06 -17.02
C THR A 89 -35.74 16.24 -16.67
N ARG A 90 -35.68 17.30 -17.46
CA ARG A 90 -36.83 18.18 -17.66
C ARG A 90 -36.99 18.44 -19.14
N ASP A 91 -37.62 17.45 -19.77
CA ASP A 91 -38.47 17.66 -20.94
C ASP A 91 -39.57 18.67 -20.54
N GLU A 92 -39.43 19.92 -20.99
CA GLU A 92 -40.53 20.88 -21.03
C GLU A 92 -40.55 21.50 -22.43
N HIS A 93 -41.07 20.71 -23.37
CA HIS A 93 -41.56 21.19 -24.65
C HIS A 93 -42.80 22.06 -24.40
N LYS A 94 -42.65 23.39 -24.54
CA LYS A 94 -43.76 24.36 -24.43
C LYS A 94 -44.85 24.08 -25.47
N PRO A 95 -46.14 23.99 -25.08
CA PRO A 95 -47.25 24.01 -26.03
C PRO A 95 -47.60 25.46 -26.43
N GLY A 96 -48.01 25.62 -27.68
CA GLY A 96 -47.98 26.88 -28.42
C GLY A 96 -49.16 27.83 -28.25
N ARG A 97 -49.15 28.90 -29.07
CA ARG A 97 -50.38 29.54 -29.57
C ARG A 97 -50.13 30.36 -30.85
N HIS A 98 -51.13 30.25 -31.70
CA HIS A 98 -51.43 30.78 -33.03
C HIS A 98 -51.90 32.25 -33.05
N ASP A 99 -52.19 32.72 -34.28
CA ASP A 99 -52.86 33.97 -34.73
C ASP A 99 -51.87 35.09 -35.11
N GLY A 100 -51.89 35.76 -36.27
CA GLY A 100 -52.88 35.98 -37.31
C GLY A 100 -52.53 37.33 -37.99
N THR A 101 -52.82 37.44 -39.29
CA THR A 101 -52.70 38.55 -40.26
C THR A 101 -52.76 40.01 -39.79
N VAL A 102 -51.93 40.89 -40.40
CA VAL A 102 -52.33 42.09 -41.19
C VAL A 102 -51.28 42.39 -42.26
#